data_AF-A0A974WWX9-F1
#
_entry.id   AF-A0A974WWX9-F1
#
_cell.length_a   1.000
_cell.length_b   1.000
_cell.length_c   1.000
_cell.angle_alpha   90.00
_cell.angle_beta   90.00
_cell.angle_gamma   90.00
#
_symmetry.space_group_name_H-M   'P 1'
#
loop_
_entity.id
_entity.type
_entity.pdbx_description
1 polymer ?
#
loop_
_entity_poly.entity_id
_entity_poly.type
_entity_poly.pdbx_seq_one_letter_code
_entity_poly.pdbx_strand_id
1 'polypeptide(L)'
;MRIIFCFLLAISTPCLLNAGDYNQPSRKKQHNYKLLRMLPTVSDAEKAKLQKLYQTDPEAFRKEIHRLVKAYKEQRKLESKRLKELIIKYHKASNNAEKQQYYNQIYAMTRKTFDLQMLRYKKRLEALEMQLSNLTANYEKRRRNADKIIKARVDHLTRNRNHDWDSD
;
A
#
# COMPACT_ATOMS: atom_id res chain seq x y z
N MET A 1 -46.47 -40.25 5.42
CA MET A 1 -46.72 -39.72 6.78
C MET A 1 -45.44 -39.77 7.59
N ARG A 2 -45.25 -38.81 8.52
CA ARG A 2 -44.00 -38.28 9.16
C ARG A 2 -43.31 -37.26 8.24
N ILE A 3 -43.57 -35.94 8.25
CA ILE A 3 -43.48 -34.88 9.31
C ILE A 3 -42.17 -35.06 10.12
N ILE A 4 -41.18 -34.17 10.18
CA ILE A 4 -41.15 -32.73 10.53
C ILE A 4 -39.79 -32.11 10.10
N PHE A 5 -39.83 -30.87 9.60
CA PHE A 5 -38.83 -29.78 9.64
C PHE A 5 -37.33 -30.07 9.84
N CYS A 6 -36.53 -29.69 8.85
CA CYS A 6 -35.24 -29.01 9.08
C CYS A 6 -35.20 -27.73 8.24
N PHE A 7 -35.96 -26.72 8.68
CA PHE A 7 -35.72 -25.33 8.31
C PHE A 7 -34.65 -24.76 9.26
N LEU A 8 -33.66 -24.09 8.66
CA LEU A 8 -32.85 -23.04 9.27
C LEU A 8 -32.06 -23.39 10.54
N LEU A 9 -30.73 -23.43 10.41
CA LEU A 9 -29.84 -22.63 11.26
C LEU A 9 -28.47 -22.46 10.59
N ALA A 10 -27.97 -21.23 10.67
CA ALA A 10 -26.61 -20.77 10.39
C ALA A 10 -26.20 -20.55 8.92
N ILE A 11 -26.89 -19.61 8.26
CA ILE A 11 -26.23 -18.56 7.49
C ILE A 11 -25.26 -17.85 8.44
N SER A 12 -23.96 -18.11 8.35
CA SER A 12 -22.89 -17.28 8.91
C SER A 12 -21.51 -17.86 8.55
N THR A 13 -21.12 -17.78 7.28
CA THR A 13 -19.70 -17.73 6.93
C THR A 13 -19.38 -16.35 6.37
N PRO A 14 -19.05 -15.34 7.20
CA PRO A 14 -18.21 -14.24 6.78
C PRO A 14 -16.74 -14.66 6.97
N CYS A 15 -16.36 -15.82 6.44
CA CYS A 15 -14.98 -16.30 6.48
C CYS A 15 -14.58 -16.59 5.04
N LEU A 16 -13.92 -15.60 4.43
CA LEU A 16 -12.91 -15.71 3.37
C LEU A 16 -12.85 -14.38 2.59
N LEU A 17 -12.44 -13.30 3.26
CA LEU A 17 -11.84 -12.11 2.61
C LEU A 17 -11.10 -11.21 3.60
N ASN A 18 -10.61 -11.78 4.70
CA ASN A 18 -9.56 -11.18 5.52
C ASN A 18 -8.40 -12.18 5.56
N ALA A 19 -7.69 -12.31 4.43
CA ALA A 19 -6.31 -12.73 4.51
C ALA A 19 -5.61 -11.62 5.31
N GLY A 20 -5.24 -11.94 6.55
CA GLY A 20 -4.61 -11.01 7.48
C GLY A 20 -3.42 -10.34 6.82
N ASP A 21 -3.52 -9.03 6.63
CA ASP A 21 -2.41 -8.15 6.30
C ASP A 21 -1.55 -8.03 7.57
N TYR A 22 -0.73 -9.06 7.86
CA TYR A 22 0.19 -9.14 9.02
C TYR A 22 1.39 -8.18 8.88
N ASN A 23 1.11 -6.96 8.48
CA ASN A 23 2.08 -5.88 8.45
C ASN A 23 1.35 -4.55 8.60
N GLN A 24 0.63 -4.37 9.72
CA GLN A 24 0.11 -3.06 10.06
C GLN A 24 1.30 -2.10 10.22
N PRO A 25 1.46 -1.11 9.34
CA PRO A 25 2.60 -0.22 9.44
C PRO A 25 2.47 0.62 10.73
N SER A 26 3.59 1.01 11.34
CA SER A 26 3.58 2.01 12.42
C SER A 26 2.81 3.28 11.99
N ARG A 27 2.26 4.08 12.93
CA ARG A 27 1.42 5.26 12.60
C ARG A 27 2.03 6.17 11.52
N LYS A 28 3.36 6.38 11.51
CA LYS A 28 4.08 7.14 10.47
C LYS A 28 4.13 6.39 9.12
N LYS A 29 4.34 5.07 9.11
CA LYS A 29 4.29 4.24 7.89
C LYS A 29 2.88 4.13 7.30
N GLN A 30 1.81 4.25 8.11
CA GLN A 30 0.42 4.25 7.60
C GLN A 30 0.10 5.48 6.74
N HIS A 31 0.70 6.64 7.04
CA HIS A 31 0.53 7.84 6.24
C HIS A 31 1.10 7.66 4.82
N ASN A 32 2.30 7.09 4.71
CA ASN A 32 2.92 6.76 3.41
C ASN A 32 2.12 5.72 2.62
N TYR A 33 1.49 4.75 3.29
CA TYR A 33 0.68 3.72 2.62
C TYR A 33 -0.56 4.30 1.91
N LYS A 34 -1.18 5.34 2.48
CA LYS A 34 -2.35 6.01 1.86
C LYS A 34 -1.97 6.75 0.58
N LEU A 35 -0.81 7.39 0.59
CA LEU A 35 -0.21 8.07 -0.57
C LEU A 35 0.12 7.06 -1.67
N LEU A 36 0.85 6.00 -1.35
CA LEU A 36 1.21 4.92 -2.28
C LEU A 36 -0.01 4.26 -2.93
N ARG A 37 -1.15 4.24 -2.25
CA ARG A 37 -2.39 3.66 -2.76
C ARG A 37 -3.06 4.52 -3.84
N MET A 38 -2.90 5.85 -3.80
CA MET A 38 -3.48 6.77 -4.78
C MET A 38 -2.56 6.97 -6.00
N LEU A 39 -1.24 6.88 -5.83
CA LEU A 39 -0.27 7.24 -6.87
C LEU A 39 -0.46 6.54 -8.24
N PRO A 40 -0.92 5.28 -8.32
CA PRO A 40 -1.20 4.64 -9.61
C PRO A 40 -2.38 5.26 -10.37
N THR A 41 -3.31 5.95 -9.69
CA THR A 41 -4.47 6.58 -10.32
C THR A 41 -4.21 8.03 -10.72
N VAL A 42 -3.08 8.60 -10.33
CA VAL A 42 -2.66 9.96 -10.67
C VAL A 42 -2.02 9.96 -12.06
N SER A 43 -2.36 10.95 -12.88
CA SER A 43 -1.78 11.08 -14.23
C SER A 43 -0.29 11.44 -14.19
N ASP A 44 0.45 11.15 -15.26
CA ASP A 44 1.89 11.46 -15.29
C ASP A 44 2.17 12.96 -15.28
N ALA A 45 1.28 13.77 -15.86
CA ALA A 45 1.33 15.23 -15.77
C ALA A 45 1.18 15.72 -14.32
N GLU A 46 0.24 15.16 -13.57
CA GLU A 46 0.07 15.48 -12.15
C GLU A 46 1.25 15.01 -11.31
N LYS A 47 1.84 13.85 -11.61
CA LYS A 47 3.08 13.40 -10.95
C LYS A 47 4.23 14.37 -11.19
N ALA A 48 4.41 14.84 -12.43
CA ALA A 48 5.44 15.83 -12.75
C ALA A 48 5.20 17.15 -12.01
N LYS A 49 3.94 17.61 -11.90
CA LYS A 49 3.58 18.79 -11.10
C LYS A 49 3.92 18.59 -9.63
N LEU A 50 3.58 17.45 -9.05
CA LEU A 50 3.91 17.12 -7.67
C LEU A 50 5.42 17.07 -7.43
N GLN A 51 6.19 16.54 -8.37
CA GLN A 51 7.65 16.50 -8.27
C GLN A 51 8.26 17.90 -8.28
N LYS A 52 7.76 18.80 -9.13
CA LYS A 52 8.20 20.21 -9.14
C LYS A 52 7.87 20.90 -7.81
N LEU A 53 6.62 20.76 -7.34
CA LEU A 53 6.19 21.35 -6.06
C LEU A 53 7.03 20.83 -4.89
N TYR A 54 7.38 19.54 -4.88
CA TYR A 54 8.23 18.96 -3.83
C TYR A 54 9.60 19.65 -3.74
N GLN A 55 10.15 20.09 -4.88
CA GLN A 55 11.46 20.75 -4.94
C GLN A 55 11.37 22.26 -4.66
N THR A 56 10.29 22.93 -5.07
CA THR A 56 10.18 24.39 -5.01
C THR A 56 9.44 24.91 -3.78
N ASP A 57 8.37 24.23 -3.37
CA ASP A 57 7.49 24.66 -2.28
C ASP A 57 6.89 23.45 -1.53
N PRO A 58 7.52 23.04 -0.41
CA PRO A 58 7.05 21.92 0.40
C PRO A 58 5.64 22.10 0.98
N GLU A 59 5.19 23.32 1.25
CA GLU A 59 3.87 23.59 1.82
C GLU A 59 2.78 23.48 0.75
N ALA A 60 3.01 24.02 -0.45
CA ALA A 60 2.12 23.82 -1.59
C ALA A 60 2.02 22.33 -1.98
N PHE A 61 3.14 21.60 -1.92
CA PHE A 61 3.15 20.15 -2.13
C PHE A 61 2.24 19.41 -1.14
N ARG A 62 2.36 19.70 0.16
CA ARG A 62 1.52 19.07 1.21
C ARG A 62 0.03 19.33 0.98
N LYS A 63 -0.34 20.57 0.64
CA LYS A 63 -1.72 20.95 0.34
C LYS A 63 -2.27 20.19 -0.87
N GLU A 64 -1.48 20.09 -1.94
CA GLU A 64 -1.91 19.39 -3.16
C GLU A 64 -2.06 17.89 -2.94
N ILE A 65 -1.13 17.26 -2.21
CA ILE A 65 -1.25 15.86 -1.80
C ILE A 65 -2.51 15.64 -0.96
N HIS A 66 -2.80 16.49 0.03
CA HIS A 66 -4.01 16.39 0.83
C HIS A 66 -5.28 16.49 -0.02
N ARG A 67 -5.31 17.40 -1.00
CA ARG A 67 -6.42 17.53 -1.95
C ARG A 67 -6.64 16.24 -2.74
N LEU A 68 -5.58 15.67 -3.31
CA LEU A 68 -5.64 14.43 -4.09
C LEU A 68 -6.07 13.24 -3.24
N VAL A 69 -5.52 13.10 -2.04
CA VAL A 69 -5.90 12.03 -1.10
C VAL A 69 -7.38 12.14 -0.72
N LYS A 70 -7.88 13.37 -0.49
CA LYS A 70 -9.29 13.60 -0.17
C LYS A 70 -10.19 13.24 -1.34
N ALA A 71 -9.86 13.70 -2.55
CA ALA A 71 -10.61 13.37 -3.77
C ALA A 71 -10.66 11.86 -4.01
N TYR A 72 -9.51 11.18 -3.90
CA TYR A 72 -9.42 9.73 -4.03
C TYR A 72 -10.30 8.99 -3.01
N LYS A 73 -10.31 9.42 -1.74
CA LYS A 73 -11.16 8.82 -0.70
C LYS A 73 -12.64 8.96 -1.02
N GLU A 74 -13.08 10.15 -1.42
CA GLU A 74 -14.49 10.38 -1.77
C GLU A 74 -14.90 9.56 -2.99
N GLN A 75 -14.04 9.46 -4.00
CA GLN A 75 -14.28 8.60 -5.16
C GLN A 75 -14.42 7.13 -4.74
N ARG A 76 -13.52 6.60 -3.91
CA ARG A 76 -13.61 5.21 -3.42
C ARG A 76 -14.85 4.96 -2.56
N LYS A 77 -15.28 5.95 -1.78
CA LYS A 77 -16.52 5.89 -1.00
C LYS A 77 -17.74 5.81 -1.91
N LEU A 78 -17.78 6.61 -2.97
CA LEU A 78 -18.85 6.58 -3.97
C LEU A 78 -18.87 5.25 -4.73
N GLU A 79 -17.71 4.76 -5.20
CA GLU A 79 -17.61 3.45 -5.86
C GLU A 79 -18.07 2.32 -4.94
N SER A 80 -17.74 2.37 -3.64
CA SER A 80 -18.19 1.37 -2.67
C SER A 80 -19.71 1.40 -2.45
N LYS A 81 -20.31 2.60 -2.37
CA LYS A 81 -21.77 2.75 -2.26
C LYS A 81 -22.46 2.18 -3.49
N ARG A 82 -21.99 2.56 -4.69
CA ARG A 82 -22.54 2.05 -5.96
C ARG A 82 -22.46 0.52 -6.05
N LEU A 83 -21.33 -0.08 -5.64
CA LEU A 83 -21.20 -1.54 -5.61
C LEU A 83 -22.22 -2.19 -4.68
N LYS A 84 -22.42 -1.64 -3.48
CA LYS A 84 -23.44 -2.13 -2.53
C LYS A 84 -24.85 -2.02 -3.11
N GLU A 85 -25.18 -0.91 -3.76
CA GLU A 85 -26.46 -0.74 -4.43
C GLU A 85 -26.69 -1.76 -5.53
N LEU A 86 -25.67 -2.05 -6.35
CA LEU A 86 -25.75 -3.08 -7.39
C LEU A 86 -25.97 -4.47 -6.80
N ILE A 87 -25.30 -4.81 -5.70
CA ILE A 87 -25.50 -6.08 -4.99
C ILE A 87 -26.94 -6.17 -4.49
N ILE A 88 -27.47 -5.11 -3.87
CA ILE A 88 -28.87 -5.07 -3.41
C ILE A 88 -29.84 -5.26 -4.59
N LYS A 89 -29.61 -4.57 -5.71
CA LYS A 89 -30.43 -4.69 -6.92
C LYS A 89 -30.37 -6.10 -7.52
N TYR A 90 -29.19 -6.71 -7.57
CA TYR A 90 -29.00 -8.09 -8.02
C TYR A 90 -29.84 -9.08 -7.20
N HIS A 91 -29.82 -8.96 -5.87
CA HIS A 91 -30.60 -9.85 -4.99
C HIS A 91 -32.11 -9.59 -5.05
N LYS A 92 -32.54 -8.35 -5.33
CA LYS A 92 -33.96 -7.98 -5.46
C LYS A 92 -34.55 -8.27 -6.84
N ALA A 93 -33.73 -8.44 -7.87
CA ALA A 93 -34.19 -8.70 -9.22
C ALA A 93 -34.92 -10.05 -9.30
N SER A 94 -36.08 -10.08 -9.92
CA SER A 94 -36.86 -11.30 -10.13
C SER A 94 -36.51 -11.98 -11.47
N ASN A 95 -36.14 -11.18 -12.49
CA ASN A 95 -35.83 -11.66 -13.82
C ASN A 95 -34.34 -12.06 -13.96
N ASN A 96 -34.09 -13.17 -14.66
CA ASN A 96 -32.73 -13.64 -14.93
C ASN A 96 -31.94 -12.67 -15.82
N ALA A 97 -32.59 -12.01 -16.78
CA ALA A 97 -31.92 -11.03 -17.65
C ALA A 97 -31.39 -9.81 -16.85
N GLU A 98 -32.18 -9.30 -15.90
CA GLU A 98 -31.76 -8.19 -15.03
C GLU A 98 -30.65 -8.62 -14.06
N LYS A 99 -30.75 -9.83 -13.50
CA LYS A 99 -29.67 -10.40 -12.68
C LYS A 99 -28.36 -10.47 -13.44
N GLN A 100 -28.39 -10.92 -14.69
CA GLN A 100 -27.18 -10.98 -15.52
C GLN A 100 -26.59 -9.59 -15.78
N GLN A 101 -27.42 -8.57 -16.01
CA GLN A 101 -26.96 -7.19 -16.18
C GLN A 101 -26.27 -6.67 -14.91
N TYR A 102 -26.87 -6.84 -13.73
CA TYR A 102 -26.26 -6.43 -12.47
C TYR A 102 -24.99 -7.21 -12.17
N TYR A 103 -24.97 -8.51 -12.45
CA TYR A 103 -23.79 -9.35 -12.31
C TYR A 103 -22.62 -8.82 -13.16
N ASN A 104 -22.86 -8.52 -14.45
CA ASN A 104 -21.84 -7.99 -15.35
C ASN A 104 -21.27 -6.65 -14.84
N GLN A 105 -22.12 -5.78 -14.28
CA GLN A 105 -21.68 -4.51 -13.69
C GLN A 105 -20.83 -4.71 -12.43
N ILE A 106 -21.25 -5.61 -11.54
CA ILE A 106 -20.49 -6.00 -10.34
C ILE A 106 -19.13 -6.59 -10.74
N TYR A 107 -19.14 -7.47 -11.73
CA TYR A 107 -17.93 -8.10 -12.27
C TYR A 107 -16.96 -7.05 -12.81
N ALA A 108 -17.43 -6.14 -13.66
CA ALA A 108 -16.61 -5.07 -14.21
C ALA A 108 -15.98 -4.18 -13.13
N MET A 109 -16.77 -3.79 -12.11
CA MET A 109 -16.26 -2.99 -10.98
C MET A 109 -15.23 -3.75 -10.14
N THR A 110 -15.47 -5.03 -9.90
CA THR A 110 -14.57 -5.92 -9.16
C THR A 110 -13.27 -6.11 -9.93
N ARG A 111 -13.36 -6.37 -11.23
CA ARG A 111 -12.21 -6.54 -12.12
C ARG A 111 -11.33 -5.31 -12.15
N LYS A 112 -11.90 -4.12 -12.33
CA LYS A 112 -11.16 -2.84 -12.27
C LYS A 112 -10.39 -2.69 -10.94
N THR A 113 -11.02 -3.05 -9.81
CA THR A 113 -10.38 -2.97 -8.49
C THR A 113 -9.24 -3.97 -8.35
N PHE A 114 -9.43 -5.19 -8.85
CA PHE A 114 -8.41 -6.24 -8.89
C PHE A 114 -7.20 -5.81 -9.73
N ASP A 115 -7.42 -5.32 -10.96
CA ASP A 115 -6.34 -4.90 -11.85
C ASP A 115 -5.52 -3.74 -11.24
N LEU A 116 -6.18 -2.77 -10.60
CA LEU A 116 -5.50 -1.70 -9.85
C LEU A 116 -4.71 -2.22 -8.65
N GLN A 117 -5.11 -3.33 -8.04
CA GLN A 117 -4.36 -3.97 -6.96
C GLN A 117 -3.13 -4.70 -7.51
N MET A 118 -3.28 -5.42 -8.62
CA MET A 118 -2.17 -6.07 -9.30
C MET A 118 -1.11 -5.07 -9.76
N LEU A 119 -1.51 -3.93 -10.31
CA LEU A 119 -0.58 -2.87 -10.67
C LEU A 119 0.20 -2.33 -9.46
N ARG A 120 -0.47 -2.16 -8.31
CA ARG A 120 0.18 -1.74 -7.06
C ARG A 120 1.18 -2.77 -6.57
N TYR A 121 0.86 -4.06 -6.64
CA TYR A 121 1.79 -5.12 -6.27
C TYR A 121 3.00 -5.15 -7.19
N LYS A 122 2.80 -5.03 -8.50
CA LYS A 122 3.91 -4.92 -9.46
C LYS A 122 4.85 -3.76 -9.11
N LYS A 123 4.32 -2.56 -8.90
CA LYS A 123 5.13 -1.38 -8.54
C LYS A 123 5.84 -1.52 -7.19
N ARG A 124 5.20 -2.18 -6.23
CA ARG A 124 5.85 -2.49 -4.94
C ARG A 124 7.00 -3.48 -5.11
N LEU A 125 6.81 -4.50 -5.94
CA LEU A 125 7.82 -5.50 -6.24
C LEU A 125 9.05 -4.86 -6.91
N GLU A 126 8.83 -4.04 -7.95
CA GLU A 126 9.90 -3.26 -8.60
C GLU A 126 10.71 -2.42 -7.59
N ALA A 127 10.04 -1.75 -6.65
CA ALA A 127 10.72 -0.95 -5.62
C ALA A 127 11.53 -1.82 -4.63
N LEU A 128 11.01 -2.98 -4.26
CA LEU A 128 11.69 -3.92 -3.36
C LEU A 128 12.92 -4.55 -4.03
N GLU A 129 12.84 -4.89 -5.31
CA GLU A 129 13.97 -5.40 -6.08
C GLU A 129 15.11 -4.38 -6.14
N MET A 130 14.77 -3.10 -6.37
CA MET A 130 15.77 -2.02 -6.34
C MET A 130 16.39 -1.85 -4.95
N GLN A 131 15.59 -1.91 -3.89
CA GLN A 131 16.10 -1.86 -2.51
C GLN A 131 17.03 -3.03 -2.19
N LEU A 132 16.64 -4.24 -2.61
CA LEU A 132 17.44 -5.45 -2.46
C LEU A 132 18.78 -5.30 -3.17
N SER A 133 18.77 -4.84 -4.43
CA SER A 133 19.98 -4.59 -5.21
C SER A 133 20.95 -3.64 -4.48
N ASN A 134 20.43 -2.51 -3.98
CA ASN A 134 21.24 -1.55 -3.22
C ASN A 134 21.81 -2.14 -1.92
N LEU A 135 21.02 -2.92 -1.19
CA LEU A 135 21.46 -3.60 0.03
C LEU A 135 22.56 -4.62 -0.28
N THR A 136 22.38 -5.43 -1.30
CA THR A 136 23.38 -6.41 -1.76
C THR A 136 24.68 -5.72 -2.17
N ALA A 137 24.61 -4.62 -2.94
CA ALA A 137 25.78 -3.85 -3.33
C ALA A 137 26.53 -3.27 -2.12
N ASN A 138 25.80 -2.75 -1.13
CA ASN A 138 26.37 -2.23 0.11
C ASN A 138 27.00 -3.32 0.97
N TYR A 139 26.34 -4.47 1.07
CA TYR A 139 26.87 -5.65 1.75
C TYR A 139 28.20 -6.08 1.13
N GLU A 140 28.23 -6.30 -0.18
CA GLU A 140 29.45 -6.73 -0.89
C GLU A 140 30.55 -5.67 -0.84
N LYS A 141 30.21 -4.38 -0.86
CA LYS A 141 31.19 -3.31 -0.64
C LYS A 141 31.81 -3.38 0.75
N ARG A 142 31.01 -3.60 1.80
CA ARG A 142 31.50 -3.73 3.18
C ARG A 142 32.33 -4.99 3.36
N ARG A 143 31.85 -6.12 2.82
CA ARG A 143 32.55 -7.40 2.84
C ARG A 143 33.94 -7.31 2.21
N ARG A 144 34.06 -6.72 1.01
CA ARG A 144 35.36 -6.51 0.34
C ARG A 144 36.30 -5.56 1.09
N ASN A 145 35.77 -4.67 1.90
CA ASN A 145 36.55 -3.71 2.69
C ASN A 145 36.63 -4.10 4.18
N ALA A 146 36.31 -5.34 4.53
CA ALA A 146 36.17 -5.78 5.92
C ALA A 146 37.43 -5.47 6.73
N ASP A 147 38.60 -5.86 6.24
CA ASP A 147 39.88 -5.66 6.95
C ASP A 147 40.20 -4.18 7.17
N LYS A 148 39.90 -3.31 6.20
CA LYS A 148 40.10 -1.86 6.34
C LYS A 148 39.16 -1.28 7.39
N ILE A 149 37.90 -1.71 7.40
CA ILE A 149 36.89 -1.28 8.38
C ILE A 149 37.28 -1.76 9.78
N ILE A 150 37.70 -3.02 9.90
CA ILE A 150 38.15 -3.62 11.16
C ILE A 150 39.39 -2.89 11.65
N LYS A 151 40.40 -2.69 10.80
CA LYS A 151 41.62 -1.96 11.14
C LYS A 151 41.31 -0.54 11.64
N ALA A 152 40.52 0.22 10.91
CA ALA A 152 40.12 1.57 11.34
C ALA A 152 39.40 1.57 12.70
N ARG A 153 38.61 0.52 12.98
CA ARG A 153 37.96 0.36 14.28
C ARG A 153 38.97 0.00 15.38
N VAL A 154 39.90 -0.91 15.11
CA VAL A 154 40.98 -1.27 16.04
C VAL A 154 41.82 -0.04 16.34
N ASP A 155 42.32 0.66 15.32
CA ASP A 155 43.13 1.88 15.46
C ASP A 155 42.43 2.96 16.31
N HIS A 156 41.11 3.13 16.12
CA HIS A 156 40.30 4.04 16.95
C HIS A 156 40.22 3.59 18.42
N LEU A 157 40.09 2.29 18.67
CA LEU A 157 39.96 1.74 20.03
C LEU A 157 41.30 1.70 20.77
N THR A 158 42.41 1.50 20.05
CA THR A 158 43.76 1.41 20.61
C THR A 158 44.48 2.75 20.65
N ARG A 159 43.87 3.83 20.13
CA ARG A 159 44.38 5.18 20.35
C ARG A 159 44.38 5.45 21.85
N ASN A 160 45.58 5.67 22.41
CA ASN A 160 45.74 6.04 23.81
C ASN A 160 44.86 7.26 24.11
N ARG A 161 43.93 7.09 25.06
CA ARG A 161 43.02 8.16 25.51
C ARG A 161 43.69 9.07 26.57
N ASN A 162 45.00 8.95 26.73
CA ASN A 162 45.81 9.71 27.68
C ASN A 162 46.48 10.88 26.97
N HIS A 163 45.70 11.89 26.55
CA HIS A 163 46.23 13.23 26.26
C HIS A 163 45.07 14.22 26.06
N ASP A 164 44.34 14.60 27.12
CA ASP A 164 43.60 15.90 27.16
C ASP A 164 42.89 16.24 28.49
N TRP A 165 43.38 15.77 29.64
CA TRP A 165 42.86 16.24 30.95
C TRP A 165 43.78 17.23 31.67
N ASP A 166 45.00 17.49 31.14
CA ASP A 166 46.00 18.38 31.75
C ASP A 166 46.59 19.36 30.72
N SER A 167 45.73 20.16 30.08
CA SER A 167 46.15 21.32 29.30
C SER A 167 45.38 22.55 29.79
N ASP A 168 45.95 23.20 30.82
CA ASP A 168 45.68 24.55 31.40
C ASP A 168 44.24 25.11 31.45
#